data_AF-A0A160HZJ5-F1
#
_entry.id   AF-A0A160HZJ5-F1
#
_cell.length_a   1.000
_cell.length_b   1.000
_cell.length_c   1.000
_cell.angle_alpha   90.00
_cell.angle_beta   90.00
_cell.angle_gamma   90.00
#
_symmetry.space_group_name_H-M   'P 1'
#
loop_
_entity.id
_entity.type
_entity.pdbx_description
1 polymer ?
#
loop_
_entity_poly.entity_id
_entity_poly.type
_entity_poly.pdbx_seq_one_letter_code
_entity_poly.pdbx_strand_id
1 'polypeptide(L)'
;MRRGGDLVILDHFAAYTNLPIKISDIEGFILDRGFVDEIAYYVTDDDPGVLAGMLYHVRASPPYRPYAGGKTIANIVYSEELSLSSQRVIVAKELLHIFDADGFAAKTQEQVSRLVGEISLPAAAKAELQRLSPAGENDHNGILLGIAVLFPRDARDELKPLYDKGLLGDEEIGSLAEIPEAFVPLIMGDKWGAVLEAICPN
;
A
#
# COMPACT_ATOMS: atom_id res chain seq x y z
N MET A 1 -19.59 14.90 -5.94
CA MET A 1 -18.22 14.50 -6.28
C MET A 1 -17.85 13.40 -5.29
N ARG A 2 -17.67 12.15 -5.74
CA ARG A 2 -17.19 11.09 -4.85
C ARG A 2 -15.70 11.35 -4.63
N ARG A 3 -15.24 11.43 -3.37
CA ARG A 3 -13.80 11.34 -3.09
C ARG A 3 -13.30 9.99 -3.61
N GLY A 4 -12.11 9.95 -4.22
CA GLY A 4 -11.50 8.71 -4.68
C GLY A 4 -11.36 7.71 -3.53
N GLY A 5 -11.43 6.41 -3.82
CA GLY A 5 -11.36 5.35 -2.81
C GLY A 5 -10.13 5.46 -1.89
N ASP A 6 -8.99 5.87 -2.46
CA ASP A 6 -7.71 6.03 -1.76
C ASP A 6 -7.76 7.04 -0.61
N LEU A 7 -8.42 8.19 -0.84
CA LEU A 7 -8.60 9.20 0.21
C LEU A 7 -9.46 8.66 1.35
N VAL A 8 -10.46 7.84 1.04
CA VAL A 8 -11.39 7.30 2.04
C VAL A 8 -10.68 6.27 2.93
N ILE A 9 -9.81 5.43 2.37
CA ILE A 9 -9.08 4.44 3.16
C ILE A 9 -7.96 5.07 3.99
N LEU A 10 -7.20 6.03 3.43
CA LEU A 10 -6.22 6.77 4.22
C LEU A 10 -6.87 7.53 5.39
N ASP A 11 -7.97 8.25 5.13
CA ASP A 11 -8.72 8.95 6.18
C ASP A 11 -9.22 7.99 7.27
N HIS A 12 -9.61 6.76 6.89
CA HIS A 12 -10.08 5.75 7.84
C HIS A 12 -8.98 5.26 8.78
N PHE A 13 -7.81 4.95 8.25
CA PHE A 13 -6.69 4.45 9.04
C PHE A 13 -5.88 5.57 9.71
N ALA A 14 -5.99 6.82 9.26
CA ALA A 14 -5.15 7.94 9.72
C ALA A 14 -5.10 8.10 11.25
N ALA A 15 -6.22 7.84 11.94
CA ALA A 15 -6.35 7.98 13.39
C ALA A 15 -5.87 6.76 14.21
N TYR A 16 -5.40 5.70 13.55
CA TYR A 16 -4.91 4.52 14.23
C TYR A 16 -3.51 4.77 14.78
N THR A 17 -3.31 4.44 16.05
CA THR A 17 -2.02 4.57 16.75
C THR A 17 -1.41 3.21 17.10
N ASN A 18 -2.23 2.15 17.13
CA ASN A 18 -1.77 0.80 17.42
C ASN A 18 -1.16 0.16 16.17
N LEU A 19 0.15 -0.09 16.23
CA LEU A 19 0.88 -0.83 15.22
C LEU A 19 1.06 -2.30 15.63
N PRO A 20 1.14 -3.22 14.67
CA PRO A 20 1.02 -3.00 13.23
C PRO A 20 -0.44 -3.03 12.74
N ILE A 21 -0.79 -2.26 11.69
CA ILE A 21 -2.11 -2.31 11.03
C ILE A 21 -2.24 -3.60 10.25
N LYS A 22 -3.15 -4.50 10.62
CA LYS A 22 -3.22 -5.84 10.02
C LYS A 22 -3.76 -5.77 8.59
N ILE A 23 -3.26 -6.65 7.71
CA ILE A 23 -3.81 -6.83 6.37
C ILE A 23 -5.32 -7.16 6.43
N SER A 24 -5.74 -7.96 7.42
CA SER A 24 -7.15 -8.27 7.65
C SER A 24 -8.03 -7.05 7.97
N ASP A 25 -7.45 -5.99 8.54
CA ASP A 25 -8.20 -4.76 8.84
C ASP A 25 -8.47 -3.99 7.53
N ILE A 26 -7.48 -3.96 6.63
CA ILE A 26 -7.61 -3.38 5.28
C ILE A 26 -8.61 -4.18 4.45
N GLU A 27 -8.51 -5.51 4.47
CA GLU A 27 -9.46 -6.43 3.81
C GLU A 27 -10.89 -6.21 4.33
N GLY A 28 -11.08 -6.17 5.65
CA GLY A 28 -12.38 -5.91 6.25
C GLY A 28 -12.98 -4.58 5.81
N PHE A 29 -12.17 -3.52 5.76
CA PHE A 29 -12.60 -2.22 5.25
C PHE A 29 -13.13 -2.28 3.81
N ILE A 30 -12.47 -3.05 2.94
CA ILE A 30 -12.80 -3.20 1.52
C ILE A 30 -14.09 -4.01 1.35
N LEU A 31 -14.21 -5.15 2.05
CA LEU A 31 -15.37 -6.04 1.99
C LEU A 31 -16.62 -5.37 2.58
N ASP A 32 -16.50 -4.67 3.72
CA ASP A 32 -17.62 -4.02 4.39
C ASP A 32 -18.27 -2.90 3.53
N ARG A 33 -17.51 -2.33 2.59
CA ARG A 33 -18.00 -1.31 1.65
C ARG A 33 -18.50 -1.88 0.32
N GLY A 34 -18.38 -3.20 0.13
CA GLY A 34 -18.85 -3.89 -1.06
C GLY A 34 -18.09 -3.51 -2.33
N PHE A 35 -16.80 -3.18 -2.23
CA PHE A 35 -15.96 -2.96 -3.41
C PHE A 35 -15.74 -4.27 -4.19
N VAL A 36 -15.57 -5.37 -3.46
CA VAL A 36 -15.56 -6.75 -3.97
C VAL A 36 -16.33 -7.66 -3.02
N ASP A 37 -16.75 -8.83 -3.50
CA ASP A 37 -17.49 -9.79 -2.69
C ASP A 37 -16.57 -10.71 -1.88
N GLU A 38 -15.33 -10.91 -2.36
CA GLU A 38 -14.35 -11.82 -1.77
C GLU A 38 -12.93 -11.39 -2.16
N ILE A 39 -11.98 -11.62 -1.27
CA ILE A 39 -10.54 -11.44 -1.50
C ILE A 39 -9.86 -12.79 -1.28
N ALA A 40 -9.02 -13.19 -2.22
CA ALA A 40 -8.25 -14.43 -2.16
C ALA A 40 -6.76 -14.14 -2.37
N TYR A 41 -5.92 -14.81 -1.57
CA TYR A 41 -4.47 -14.62 -1.60
C TYR A 41 -3.79 -15.86 -2.19
N TYR A 42 -2.81 -15.62 -3.05
CA TYR A 42 -2.01 -16.65 -3.71
C TYR A 42 -0.52 -16.31 -3.57
N VAL A 43 0.25 -17.31 -3.23
CA VAL A 43 1.70 -17.21 -3.14
C VAL A 43 2.31 -17.71 -4.44
N THR A 44 3.35 -17.03 -4.94
CA THR A 44 4.16 -17.48 -6.08
C THR A 44 5.65 -17.50 -5.71
N ASP A 45 6.44 -18.30 -6.41
CA ASP A 45 7.90 -18.37 -6.31
C ASP A 45 8.61 -17.53 -7.40
N ASP A 46 7.87 -16.68 -8.10
CA ASP A 46 8.44 -15.75 -9.08
C ASP A 46 9.44 -14.77 -8.44
N ASP A 47 10.51 -14.45 -9.17
CA ASP A 47 11.49 -13.42 -8.80
C ASP A 47 10.76 -12.08 -8.61
N PRO A 48 10.89 -11.41 -7.45
CA PRO A 48 10.26 -10.12 -7.20
C PRO A 48 10.66 -9.02 -8.19
N GLY A 49 11.85 -9.14 -8.80
CA GLY A 49 12.32 -8.29 -9.89
C GLY A 49 11.57 -8.51 -11.22
N VAL A 50 10.71 -9.52 -11.29
CA VAL A 50 9.77 -9.79 -12.39
C VAL A 50 8.33 -9.58 -11.93
N LEU A 51 7.93 -10.18 -10.81
CA LEU A 51 6.59 -10.11 -10.24
C LEU A 51 6.65 -10.05 -8.71
N ALA A 52 6.61 -8.85 -8.15
CA ALA A 52 6.51 -8.66 -6.70
C ALA A 52 5.08 -8.96 -6.19
N GLY A 53 4.08 -8.45 -6.90
CA GLY A 53 2.67 -8.69 -6.63
C GLY A 53 1.77 -8.31 -7.81
N MET A 54 0.54 -8.81 -7.78
CA MET A 54 -0.45 -8.56 -8.82
C MET A 54 -1.88 -8.73 -8.29
N LEU A 55 -2.73 -7.78 -8.62
CA LEU A 55 -4.17 -7.87 -8.48
C LEU A 55 -4.84 -8.28 -9.81
N TYR A 56 -5.77 -9.23 -9.75
CA TYR A 56 -6.72 -9.46 -10.84
C TYR A 56 -8.10 -9.87 -10.32
N HIS A 57 -9.13 -9.48 -11.07
CA HIS A 57 -10.52 -9.75 -10.71
C HIS A 57 -11.09 -10.92 -11.51
N VAL A 58 -11.83 -11.80 -10.84
CA VAL A 58 -12.61 -12.86 -11.47
C VAL A 58 -14.09 -12.68 -11.13
N ARG A 59 -14.97 -12.87 -12.12
CA ARG A 59 -16.41 -12.93 -11.89
C ARG A 59 -16.88 -14.39 -11.84
N ALA A 60 -17.22 -14.87 -10.67
CA ALA A 60 -17.79 -16.19 -10.47
C ALA A 60 -19.31 -16.12 -10.55
N SER A 61 -19.90 -16.71 -11.60
CA SER A 61 -21.35 -16.91 -11.69
C SER A 61 -21.70 -18.34 -11.28
N PRO A 62 -22.70 -18.57 -10.40
CA PRO A 62 -23.12 -19.92 -10.05
C PRO A 62 -23.58 -20.67 -11.33
N PRO A 63 -23.16 -21.92 -11.56
CA PRO A 63 -23.48 -22.66 -12.79
C PRO A 63 -24.99 -22.83 -13.00
N TYR A 64 -25.79 -22.77 -11.92
CA TYR A 64 -27.24 -22.97 -11.95
C TYR A 64 -28.05 -21.66 -11.96
N ARG A 65 -27.40 -20.49 -11.89
CA ARG A 65 -28.10 -19.18 -11.90
C ARG A 65 -27.29 -18.11 -12.66
N PRO A 66 -27.24 -18.17 -14.00
CA PRO A 66 -26.49 -17.20 -14.81
C PRO A 66 -27.01 -15.76 -14.68
N TYR A 67 -28.22 -15.56 -14.13
CA TYR A 67 -28.82 -14.23 -13.92
C TYR A 67 -28.75 -13.74 -12.46
N ALA A 68 -28.15 -14.48 -11.52
CA ALA A 68 -28.19 -14.13 -10.09
C ALA A 68 -27.15 -13.10 -9.62
N GLY A 69 -26.51 -12.36 -10.54
CA GLY A 69 -25.37 -11.50 -10.21
C GLY A 69 -24.16 -12.36 -9.84
N GLY A 70 -23.10 -12.31 -10.66
CA GLY A 70 -21.85 -12.98 -10.31
C GLY A 70 -21.20 -12.33 -9.10
N LYS A 71 -20.48 -13.11 -8.30
CA LYS A 71 -19.57 -12.56 -7.29
C LYS A 71 -18.31 -12.05 -7.97
N THR A 72 -17.83 -10.90 -7.56
CA THR A 72 -16.53 -10.33 -7.93
C THR A 72 -15.51 -10.71 -6.87
N ILE A 73 -14.50 -11.48 -7.27
CA ILE A 73 -13.42 -11.94 -6.41
C ILE A 73 -12.15 -11.20 -6.82
N ALA A 74 -11.51 -10.51 -5.88
CA ALA A 74 -10.17 -9.95 -6.05
C ALA A 74 -9.13 -11.01 -5.66
N ASN A 75 -8.30 -11.41 -6.61
CA ASN A 75 -7.20 -12.34 -6.37
C ASN A 75 -5.90 -11.54 -6.29
N ILE A 76 -5.22 -11.68 -5.16
CA ILE A 76 -3.94 -11.01 -4.88
C ILE A 76 -2.85 -12.06 -4.90
N VAL A 77 -1.88 -11.87 -5.80
CA VAL A 77 -0.67 -12.69 -5.89
C VAL A 77 0.49 -11.91 -5.29
N TYR A 78 1.37 -12.58 -4.54
CA TYR A 78 2.63 -12.01 -4.08
C TYR A 78 3.74 -13.05 -4.02
N SER A 79 4.98 -12.61 -4.23
CA SER A 79 6.16 -13.50 -4.23
C SER A 79 6.58 -13.91 -2.80
N GLU A 80 6.84 -15.20 -2.57
CA GLU A 80 7.39 -15.71 -1.31
C GLU A 80 8.88 -15.39 -1.11
N GLU A 81 9.59 -15.01 -2.17
CA GLU A 81 11.01 -14.62 -2.07
C GLU A 81 11.20 -13.26 -1.38
N LEU A 82 10.12 -12.48 -1.24
CA LEU A 82 10.08 -11.25 -0.46
C LEU A 82 10.18 -11.54 1.04
N SER A 83 10.83 -10.65 1.81
CA SER A 83 10.72 -10.68 3.28
C SER A 83 9.26 -10.49 3.72
N LEU A 84 8.89 -10.99 4.91
CA LEU A 84 7.52 -10.86 5.41
C LEU A 84 7.03 -9.40 5.46
N SER A 85 7.91 -8.46 5.85
CA SER A 85 7.59 -7.04 5.85
C SER A 85 7.39 -6.47 4.44
N SER A 86 8.13 -6.97 3.46
CA SER A 86 7.96 -6.62 2.05
C SER A 86 6.67 -7.20 1.47
N GLN A 87 6.37 -8.47 1.75
CA GLN A 87 5.11 -9.11 1.37
C GLN A 87 3.93 -8.31 1.89
N ARG A 88 4.01 -7.83 3.13
CA ARG A 88 2.97 -6.98 3.74
C ARG A 88 2.74 -5.68 2.94
N VAL A 89 3.81 -4.98 2.58
CA VAL A 89 3.73 -3.75 1.79
C VAL A 89 3.13 -4.03 0.41
N ILE A 90 3.56 -5.10 -0.25
CA ILE A 90 3.01 -5.50 -1.55
C ILE A 90 1.53 -5.85 -1.45
N VAL A 91 1.13 -6.68 -0.49
CA VAL A 91 -0.28 -7.06 -0.31
C VAL A 91 -1.13 -5.83 0.00
N ALA A 92 -0.67 -4.92 0.86
CA ALA A 92 -1.37 -3.67 1.12
C ALA A 92 -1.52 -2.82 -0.15
N LYS A 93 -0.47 -2.72 -0.96
CA LYS A 93 -0.50 -2.05 -2.26
C LYS A 93 -1.53 -2.68 -3.22
N GLU A 94 -1.51 -4.00 -3.41
CA GLU A 94 -2.46 -4.68 -4.29
C GLU A 94 -3.91 -4.58 -3.79
N LEU A 95 -4.14 -4.55 -2.47
CA LEU A 95 -5.46 -4.29 -1.90
C LEU A 95 -5.98 -2.89 -2.28
N LEU A 96 -5.10 -1.90 -2.32
CA LEU A 96 -5.46 -0.52 -2.68
C LEU A 96 -5.81 -0.38 -4.17
N HIS A 97 -5.17 -1.16 -5.05
CA HIS A 97 -5.53 -1.20 -6.47
C HIS A 97 -6.97 -1.66 -6.75
N ILE A 98 -7.68 -2.25 -5.76
CA ILE A 98 -9.11 -2.54 -5.88
C ILE A 98 -9.91 -1.24 -6.13
N PHE A 99 -9.43 -0.09 -5.66
CA PHE A 99 -10.06 1.21 -5.89
C PHE A 99 -9.81 1.79 -7.29
N ASP A 100 -8.79 1.30 -8.02
CA ASP A 100 -8.38 1.84 -9.32
C ASP A 100 -9.29 1.45 -10.48
N ALA A 101 -10.18 0.47 -10.28
CA ALA A 101 -11.07 -0.06 -11.31
C ALA A 101 -12.03 0.98 -11.94
N ASP A 102 -12.16 2.19 -11.36
CA ASP A 102 -13.07 3.26 -11.80
C ASP A 102 -12.41 4.35 -12.71
N GLY A 103 -11.19 4.15 -13.21
CA GLY A 103 -10.64 4.96 -14.32
C GLY A 103 -10.07 6.34 -13.93
N PHE A 104 -9.66 6.53 -12.67
CA PHE A 104 -9.11 7.80 -12.17
C PHE A 104 -7.57 7.92 -12.23
N ALA A 105 -6.84 6.87 -12.63
CA ALA A 105 -5.39 6.75 -12.37
C ALA A 105 -4.43 7.62 -13.22
N ALA A 106 -4.79 8.00 -14.45
CA ALA A 106 -3.76 8.43 -15.41
C ALA A 106 -3.13 9.83 -15.18
N LYS A 107 -3.85 10.79 -14.58
CA LYS A 107 -3.37 12.20 -14.49
C LYS A 107 -2.58 12.51 -13.21
N THR A 108 -2.83 11.78 -12.13
CA THR A 108 -2.13 11.96 -10.85
C THR A 108 -0.77 11.27 -10.87
N GLN A 109 -0.64 10.15 -11.58
CA GLN A 109 0.57 9.33 -11.58
C GLN A 109 1.84 10.06 -12.07
N GLU A 110 1.74 10.88 -13.13
CA GLU A 110 2.87 11.67 -13.63
C GLU A 110 3.31 12.77 -12.66
N GLN A 111 2.36 13.48 -12.04
CA GLN A 111 2.66 14.58 -11.11
C GLN A 111 3.33 14.06 -9.84
N VAL A 112 2.85 12.93 -9.33
CA VAL A 112 3.44 12.26 -8.17
C VAL A 112 4.80 11.67 -8.51
N SER A 113 4.94 11.02 -9.67
CA SER A 113 6.24 10.49 -10.12
C SER A 113 7.29 11.59 -10.22
N ARG A 114 6.90 12.80 -10.67
CA ARG A 114 7.79 13.97 -10.67
C ARG A 114 8.15 14.41 -9.26
N LEU A 115 7.17 14.48 -8.34
CA LEU A 115 7.43 14.89 -6.97
C LEU A 115 8.30 13.86 -6.23
N VAL A 116 8.05 12.56 -6.39
CA VAL A 116 8.89 11.49 -5.86
C VAL A 116 10.30 11.55 -6.46
N GLY A 117 10.44 11.92 -7.74
CA GLY A 117 11.73 12.18 -8.36
C GLY A 117 12.45 13.43 -7.81
N GLU A 118 11.71 14.46 -7.40
CA GLU A 118 12.22 15.68 -6.77
C GLU A 118 12.54 15.48 -5.27
N ILE A 119 11.84 14.55 -4.60
CA ILE A 119 12.14 14.14 -3.23
C ILE A 119 13.35 13.22 -3.27
N SER A 120 14.47 13.68 -2.73
CA SER A 120 15.63 12.82 -2.51
C SER A 120 15.28 11.73 -1.51
N LEU A 121 14.83 10.58 -2.02
CA LEU A 121 14.63 9.38 -1.23
C LEU A 121 15.97 8.91 -0.67
N PRO A 122 16.02 8.42 0.59
CA PRO A 122 17.17 7.70 1.10
C PRO A 122 17.58 6.58 0.13
N ALA A 123 18.88 6.34 -0.03
CA ALA A 123 19.39 5.36 -0.99
C ALA A 123 18.82 3.95 -0.74
N ALA A 124 18.65 3.57 0.54
CA ALA A 124 18.03 2.31 0.93
C ALA A 124 16.56 2.23 0.52
N ALA A 125 15.75 3.25 0.81
CA ALA A 125 14.34 3.33 0.40
C ALA A 125 14.21 3.24 -1.14
N LYS A 126 15.09 3.92 -1.87
CA LYS A 126 15.10 3.88 -3.34
C LYS A 126 15.42 2.49 -3.87
N ALA A 127 16.44 1.83 -3.31
CA ALA A 127 16.79 0.46 -3.71
C ALA A 127 15.64 -0.51 -3.41
N GLU A 128 14.99 -0.35 -2.27
CA GLU A 128 13.84 -1.17 -1.88
C GLU A 128 12.63 -0.92 -2.80
N LEU A 129 12.30 0.33 -3.13
CA LEU A 129 11.25 0.65 -4.11
C LEU A 129 11.51 0.03 -5.47
N GLN A 130 12.75 0.10 -5.96
CA GLN A 130 13.12 -0.50 -7.25
C GLN A 130 13.00 -2.02 -7.24
N ARG A 131 13.21 -2.65 -6.08
CA ARG A 131 13.03 -4.09 -5.90
C ARG A 131 11.57 -4.50 -5.84
N LEU A 132 10.72 -3.67 -5.20
CA LEU A 132 9.28 -3.91 -5.07
C LEU A 132 8.47 -3.47 -6.31
N SER A 133 9.05 -2.65 -7.18
CA SER A 133 8.46 -2.15 -8.42
C SER A 133 9.45 -2.29 -9.57
N PRO A 134 9.50 -3.44 -10.25
CA PRO A 134 10.39 -3.68 -11.37
C PRO A 134 10.29 -2.66 -12.51
N ALA A 135 11.37 -2.56 -13.29
CA ALA A 135 11.50 -1.59 -14.37
C ALA A 135 10.41 -1.76 -15.46
N GLY A 136 9.54 -0.77 -15.59
CA GLY A 136 8.48 -0.72 -16.61
C GLY A 136 7.15 -0.23 -16.07
N GLU A 137 6.91 -0.42 -14.78
CA GLU A 137 5.71 0.02 -14.08
C GLU A 137 6.09 1.11 -13.07
N ASN A 138 5.66 2.36 -13.31
CA ASN A 138 5.84 3.48 -12.38
C ASN A 138 4.83 3.36 -11.23
N ASP A 139 4.90 2.28 -10.46
CA ASP A 139 3.94 1.97 -9.39
C ASP A 139 4.50 2.19 -7.99
N HIS A 140 5.55 3.02 -7.90
CA HIS A 140 6.05 3.52 -6.61
C HIS A 140 4.95 4.19 -5.78
N ASN A 141 3.94 4.79 -6.43
CA ASN A 141 2.83 5.44 -5.74
C ASN A 141 1.98 4.44 -4.97
N GLY A 142 1.64 3.29 -5.57
CA GLY A 142 0.91 2.24 -4.88
C GLY A 142 1.66 1.74 -3.66
N ILE A 143 2.99 1.59 -3.77
CA ILE A 143 3.83 1.18 -2.64
C ILE A 143 3.80 2.23 -1.52
N LEU A 144 3.99 3.50 -1.85
CA LEU A 144 3.95 4.59 -0.88
C LEU A 144 2.56 4.72 -0.22
N LEU A 145 1.49 4.48 -0.97
CA LEU A 145 0.13 4.45 -0.45
C LEU A 145 -0.09 3.26 0.49
N GLY A 146 0.39 2.07 0.13
CA GLY A 146 0.38 0.89 0.99
C GLY A 146 1.12 1.16 2.30
N ILE A 147 2.30 1.79 2.25
CA ILE A 147 3.05 2.21 3.43
C ILE A 147 2.26 3.22 4.26
N ALA A 148 1.59 4.19 3.64
CA ALA A 148 0.79 5.19 4.34
C ALA A 148 -0.40 4.59 5.10
N VAL A 149 -0.99 3.49 4.61
CA VAL A 149 -2.01 2.71 5.34
C VAL A 149 -1.39 1.91 6.46
N LEU A 150 -0.25 1.25 6.21
CA LEU A 150 0.44 0.40 7.19
C LEU A 150 1.07 1.20 8.34
N PHE A 151 1.41 2.46 8.08
CA PHE A 151 2.01 3.39 9.04
C PHE A 151 1.20 4.70 9.09
N PRO A 152 0.08 4.71 9.84
CA PRO A 152 -0.82 5.85 9.86
C PRO A 152 -0.20 7.13 10.41
N ARG A 153 -0.80 8.26 10.03
CA ARG A 153 -0.35 9.60 10.45
C ARG A 153 -0.30 9.74 11.97
N ASP A 154 -1.34 9.34 12.69
CA ASP A 154 -1.39 9.57 14.14
C ASP A 154 -0.38 8.65 14.87
N ALA A 155 -0.16 7.42 14.39
CA ALA A 155 0.93 6.56 14.88
C ALA A 155 2.31 7.22 14.67
N ARG A 156 2.53 7.81 13.49
CA ARG A 156 3.75 8.59 13.21
C ARG A 156 3.91 9.76 14.17
N ASP A 157 2.85 10.52 14.42
CA ASP A 157 2.90 11.69 15.27
C ASP A 157 3.23 11.34 16.74
N GLU A 158 2.84 10.16 17.21
CA GLU A 158 3.25 9.63 18.51
C GLU A 158 4.72 9.18 18.55
N LEU A 159 5.19 8.51 17.50
CA LEU A 159 6.54 7.94 17.45
C LEU A 159 7.62 8.95 17.07
N LYS A 160 7.29 9.97 16.28
CA LYS A 160 8.26 10.95 15.76
C LYS A 160 9.04 11.69 16.85
N PRO A 161 8.43 12.17 17.94
CA PRO A 161 9.18 12.78 19.03
C PRO A 161 10.19 11.85 19.72
N LEU A 162 9.96 10.52 19.70
CA LEU A 162 10.89 9.53 20.24
C LEU A 162 12.03 9.25 19.26
N TYR A 163 11.69 9.12 17.98
CA TYR A 163 12.64 8.97 16.88
C TYR A 163 13.60 10.16 16.78
N ASP A 164 13.07 11.39 16.80
CA ASP A 164 13.86 12.62 16.73
C ASP A 164 14.81 12.78 17.93
N LYS A 165 14.51 12.13 19.07
CA LYS A 165 15.38 12.06 20.26
C LYS A 165 16.35 10.88 20.24
N GLY A 166 16.31 10.01 19.22
CA GLY A 166 17.09 8.79 19.13
C GLY A 166 16.71 7.72 20.16
N LEU A 167 15.48 7.77 20.70
CA LEU A 167 14.97 6.76 21.63
C LEU A 167 14.38 5.54 20.92
N LEU A 168 14.06 5.69 19.64
CA LEU A 168 13.69 4.63 18.72
C LEU A 168 14.51 4.81 17.45
N GLY A 169 15.15 3.75 16.97
CA GLY A 169 15.85 3.72 15.69
C GLY A 169 14.98 3.18 14.56
N ASP A 170 15.58 3.06 13.38
CA ASP A 170 14.91 2.57 12.18
C ASP A 170 14.46 1.10 12.34
N GLU A 171 15.31 0.24 12.91
CA GLU A 171 15.01 -1.17 13.16
C GLU A 171 13.83 -1.36 14.11
N GLU A 172 13.78 -0.64 15.26
CA GLU A 172 12.69 -0.80 16.22
C GLU A 172 11.34 -0.35 15.62
N ILE A 173 11.32 0.75 14.86
CA ILE A 173 10.10 1.23 14.22
C ILE A 173 9.66 0.30 13.09
N GLY A 174 10.61 -0.16 12.26
CA GLY A 174 10.33 -1.10 11.18
C GLY A 174 9.76 -2.41 11.71
N SER A 175 10.32 -2.92 12.81
CA SER A 175 9.81 -4.09 13.51
C SER A 175 8.43 -3.86 14.12
N LEU A 176 8.22 -2.72 14.80
CA LEU A 176 6.94 -2.36 15.43
C LEU A 176 5.79 -2.27 14.41
N ALA A 177 6.06 -1.70 13.24
CA ALA A 177 5.08 -1.54 12.18
C ALA A 177 5.01 -2.72 11.19
N GLU A 178 5.92 -3.69 11.31
CA GLU A 178 6.10 -4.80 10.36
C GLU A 178 6.30 -4.32 8.90
N ILE A 179 7.07 -3.25 8.71
CA ILE A 179 7.45 -2.70 7.39
C ILE A 179 8.96 -2.81 7.16
N PRO A 180 9.44 -2.77 5.90
CA PRO A 180 10.88 -2.76 5.64
C PRO A 180 11.55 -1.54 6.29
N GLU A 181 12.61 -1.79 7.07
CA GLU A 181 13.40 -0.76 7.77
C GLU A 181 13.84 0.36 6.82
N ALA A 182 14.15 0.01 5.57
CA ALA A 182 14.56 0.95 4.52
C ALA A 182 13.58 2.12 4.31
N PHE A 183 12.29 1.94 4.63
CA PHE A 183 11.28 2.99 4.52
C PHE A 183 11.17 3.91 5.74
N VAL A 184 11.69 3.51 6.89
CA VAL A 184 11.52 4.26 8.14
C VAL A 184 12.10 5.68 8.05
N PRO A 185 13.32 5.92 7.53
CA PRO A 185 13.84 7.28 7.41
C PRO A 185 12.99 8.19 6.49
N LEU A 186 12.34 7.60 5.48
CA LEU A 186 11.42 8.33 4.60
C LEU A 186 10.16 8.75 5.37
N ILE A 187 9.55 7.80 6.08
CA ILE A 187 8.30 8.00 6.84
C ILE A 187 8.53 9.00 7.98
N MET A 188 9.60 8.83 8.76
CA MET A 188 9.90 9.67 9.91
C MET A 188 10.47 11.05 9.51
N GLY A 189 10.93 11.18 8.27
CA GLY A 189 11.43 12.42 7.70
C GLY A 189 10.36 13.50 7.55
N ASP A 190 10.81 14.76 7.53
CA ASP A 190 9.91 15.93 7.48
C ASP A 190 9.14 16.06 6.16
N LYS A 191 9.63 15.42 5.09
CA LYS A 191 8.98 15.44 3.78
C LYS A 191 7.82 14.46 3.66
N TRP A 192 7.60 13.58 4.63
CA TRP A 192 6.56 12.55 4.52
C TRP A 192 5.16 13.15 4.32
N GLY A 193 4.83 14.23 5.03
CA GLY A 193 3.55 14.92 4.82
C GLY A 193 3.36 15.40 3.38
N ALA A 194 4.41 15.94 2.76
CA ALA A 194 4.38 16.35 1.36
C ALA A 194 4.26 15.15 0.39
N VAL A 195 4.86 14.00 0.73
CA VAL A 195 4.66 12.75 -0.03
C VAL A 195 3.19 12.34 0.02
N LEU A 196 2.58 12.35 1.21
CA LEU A 196 1.18 11.99 1.41
C LEU A 196 0.22 12.92 0.63
N GLU A 197 0.46 14.22 0.70
CA GLU A 197 -0.33 15.21 -0.06
C GLU A 197 -0.21 15.01 -1.58
N ALA A 198 0.95 14.55 -2.04
CA ALA A 198 1.18 14.29 -3.45
C ALA A 198 0.43 13.06 -3.93
N ILE A 199 0.57 11.93 -3.23
CA ILE A 199 -0.09 10.66 -3.60
C ILE A 199 -1.61 10.75 -3.48
N CYS A 200 -2.12 11.66 -2.64
CA CYS A 200 -3.54 11.83 -2.34
C CYS A 200 -3.96 13.31 -2.40
N PRO A 201 -4.02 13.91 -3.60
CA PRO A 201 -4.42 15.30 -3.75
C PRO A 201 -5.92 15.45 -3.40
N ASN A 202 -6.23 16.46 -2.57
CA ASN A 202 -7.60 16.83 -2.17
C ASN A 202 -8.50 17.22 -3.35
#